data_AF-A0A345VJG8-F1
#
_entry.id   AF-A0A345VJG8-F1
#
_cell.length_a   1.000
_cell.length_b   1.000
_cell.length_c   1.000
_cell.angle_alpha   90.00
_cell.angle_beta   90.00
_cell.angle_gamma   90.00
#
_symmetry.space_group_name_H-M   'P 1'
#
loop_
_entity.id
_entity.type
_entity.pdbx_description
1 polymer ?
#
loop_
_entity_poly.entity_id
_entity_poly.type
_entity_poly.pdbx_seq_one_letter_code
_entity_poly.pdbx_strand_id
1 'polypeptide(L)' 'MAITDKDFNEISNRVYNVDRKKQGVLHIRAGQEIMEGKYKVLKVEDNPDNGMQAMAVVPVDKNGKADYSEVVIAYAGTN' A
#
# COMPACT_ATOMS: atom_id res chain seq x y z
N MET A 1 -12.09 10.95 5.49
CA MET A 1 -12.01 11.43 4.09
C MET A 1 -12.51 10.28 3.25
N ALA A 2 -13.40 10.48 2.28
CA ALA A 2 -13.90 9.35 1.49
C ALA A 2 -12.81 8.86 0.52
N ILE A 3 -12.53 7.56 0.53
CA ILE A 3 -11.63 6.90 -0.43
C ILE A 3 -12.28 7.00 -1.82
N THR A 4 -11.48 7.32 -2.85
CA THR A 4 -11.95 7.45 -4.24
C THR A 4 -11.49 6.29 -5.11
N ASP A 5 -12.16 6.08 -6.26
CA ASP A 5 -11.70 5.12 -7.28
C ASP A 5 -10.28 5.39 -7.77
N LYS A 6 -9.89 6.68 -7.82
CA LYS A 6 -8.53 7.09 -8.12
C LYS A 6 -7.55 6.61 -7.05
N ASP A 7 -7.94 6.67 -5.78
CA ASP A 7 -7.09 6.17 -4.70
C ASP A 7 -6.91 4.66 -4.79
N PHE A 8 -7.98 3.91 -5.06
CA PHE A 8 -7.89 2.46 -5.28
C PHE A 8 -6.95 2.12 -6.45
N ASN A 9 -7.04 2.86 -7.56
CA ASN A 9 -6.13 2.67 -8.69
C ASN A 9 -4.67 2.92 -8.29
N GLU A 10 -4.40 4.00 -7.56
CA GLU A 10 -3.04 4.31 -7.13
C GLU A 10 -2.49 3.29 -6.12
N ILE A 11 -3.30 2.85 -5.15
CA ILE A 11 -2.93 1.78 -4.21
C ILE A 11 -2.64 0.47 -4.96
N SER A 12 -3.47 0.12 -5.95
CA SER A 12 -3.26 -1.06 -6.81
C SER A 12 -1.99 -0.98 -7.65
N ASN A 13 -1.54 0.22 -8.05
CA ASN A 13 -0.26 0.39 -8.73
C ASN A 13 0.92 0.32 -7.76
N ARG A 14 0.75 0.87 -6.55
CA ARG A 14 1.81 0.95 -5.53
C ARG A 14 2.17 -0.41 -4.93
N VAL A 15 1.24 -1.37 -4.85
CA VAL A 15 1.54 -2.69 -4.27
C VAL A 15 2.68 -3.43 -5.03
N TYR A 16 2.90 -3.16 -6.32
CA TYR A 16 4.07 -3.69 -7.04
C TYR A 16 5.41 -3.23 -6.46
N ASN A 17 5.47 -2.11 -5.74
CA ASN A 17 6.70 -1.62 -5.10
C ASN A 17 7.00 -2.34 -3.78
N VAL A 18 6.15 -3.27 -3.35
CA VAL A 18 6.44 -4.18 -2.23
C VAL A 18 7.44 -5.26 -2.65
N ASP A 19 7.47 -5.64 -3.93
CA ASP A 19 8.45 -6.60 -4.48
C ASP A 19 9.86 -6.10 -4.20
N ARG A 20 10.63 -6.88 -3.42
CA ARG A 20 11.99 -6.55 -3.00
C ARG A 20 13.01 -6.63 -4.15
N LYS A 21 12.66 -7.28 -5.25
CA LYS A 21 13.51 -7.43 -6.45
C LYS A 21 13.23 -6.36 -7.50
N LYS A 22 12.11 -5.63 -7.39
CA LYS A 22 11.75 -4.58 -8.36
C LYS A 22 12.80 -3.47 -8.37
N GLN A 23 13.40 -3.25 -9.53
CA GLN A 23 14.42 -2.21 -9.70
C GLN A 23 13.81 -0.85 -10.05
N GLY A 24 14.53 0.23 -9.72
CA GLY A 24 14.14 1.59 -10.10
C GLY A 24 12.95 2.15 -9.30
N VAL A 25 12.60 1.54 -8.17
CA VAL A 25 11.49 1.98 -7.31
C VAL A 25 11.94 2.22 -5.88
N LEU A 26 11.16 3.03 -5.15
CA LEU A 26 11.24 3.11 -3.70
C LEU A 26 10.36 2.01 -3.11
N HIS A 27 10.98 1.05 -2.42
CA HIS A 27 10.26 -0.07 -1.83
C HIS A 27 9.33 0.37 -0.70
N ILE A 28 8.10 -0.12 -0.72
CA ILE A 28 7.11 0.17 0.30
C ILE A 28 7.29 -0.76 1.50
N ARG A 29 7.25 -0.20 2.71
CA ARG A 29 7.38 -0.93 3.98
C ARG A 29 6.25 -0.60 4.94
N ALA A 30 6.00 -1.49 5.89
CA ALA A 30 5.09 -1.23 7.00
C ALA A 30 5.51 0.03 7.78
N GLY A 31 4.52 0.83 8.19
CA GLY A 31 4.70 2.10 8.88
C GLY A 31 4.92 3.31 7.98
N GLN A 32 5.19 3.11 6.68
CA GLN A 32 5.38 4.20 5.73
C GLN A 32 4.06 4.91 5.40
N GLU A 33 4.13 6.22 5.23
CA GLU A 33 3.04 7.00 4.64
C GLU A 33 3.22 7.11 3.12
N ILE A 34 2.14 6.94 2.38
CA ILE A 34 2.10 6.98 0.92
C ILE A 34 1.08 8.02 0.44
N MET A 35 1.14 8.36 -0.84
CA MET A 35 0.18 9.27 -1.49
C MET A 35 0.08 10.62 -0.74
N GLU A 36 1.25 11.23 -0.49
CA GLU A 36 1.35 12.53 0.21
C GLU A 36 0.77 12.50 1.63
N GLY A 37 0.98 11.41 2.37
CA GLY A 37 0.52 11.30 3.76
C GLY A 37 -0.94 10.87 3.91
N LYS A 38 -1.66 10.65 2.80
CA LYS A 38 -3.08 10.28 2.83
C LYS A 38 -3.33 8.87 3.38
N TYR A 39 -2.37 7.96 3.24
CA TYR A 39 -2.50 6.58 3.68
C TYR A 39 -1.28 6.13 4.45
N LYS A 40 -1.51 5.31 5.48
CA LYS A 40 -0.47 4.64 6.25
C LYS A 40 -0.47 3.15 5.95
N VAL A 41 0.70 2.62 5.63
CA VAL A 41 0.90 1.19 5.40
C VAL A 41 0.93 0.47 6.74
N LEU A 42 0.00 -0.46 6.95
CA LEU A 42 -0.04 -1.28 8.17
C LEU A 42 0.89 -2.47 8.06
N LYS A 43 0.84 -3.17 6.93
CA LYS A 43 1.62 -4.38 6.67
C LYS A 43 1.86 -4.57 5.18
N VAL A 44 2.98 -5.19 4.84
CA VAL A 44 3.32 -5.63 3.49
C VAL A 44 3.71 -7.11 3.53
N GLU A 45 3.49 -7.82 2.44
CA GLU A 45 3.95 -9.18 2.21
C GLU A 45 4.55 -9.28 0.81
N ASP A 46 5.68 -9.95 0.69
CA ASP A 46 6.33 -10.28 -0.58
C ASP A 46 6.69 -11.77 -0.51
N ASN A 47 5.91 -12.60 -1.21
CA ASN A 47 6.09 -14.04 -1.22
C ASN A 47 6.74 -14.46 -2.55
N PRO A 48 8.04 -14.80 -2.54
CA PRO A 48 8.77 -15.18 -3.74
C PRO A 48 8.39 -16.56 -4.29
N ASP A 49 7.75 -17.42 -3.49
CA ASP A 49 7.39 -18.79 -3.91
C ASP A 49 6.21 -18.78 -4.88
N ASN A 50 5.34 -17.78 -4.78
CA ASN A 50 4.16 -17.63 -5.63
C ASN A 50 4.08 -16.26 -6.33
N GLY A 51 5.13 -15.44 -6.25
CA GLY A 51 5.23 -14.14 -6.89
C GLY A 51 4.20 -13.12 -6.39
N MET A 52 3.63 -13.32 -5.20
CA MET A 52 2.60 -12.46 -4.63
C MET A 52 3.21 -11.28 -3.89
N GLN A 53 2.65 -10.10 -4.13
CA GLN A 53 2.84 -8.92 -3.28
C GLN A 53 1.50 -8.51 -2.67
N ALA A 54 1.51 -8.13 -1.40
CA ALA A 54 0.32 -7.62 -0.74
C ALA A 54 0.65 -6.42 0.14
N MET A 55 -0.31 -5.50 0.26
CA MET A 55 -0.18 -4.30 1.07
C MET A 55 -1.53 -3.98 1.72
N ALA A 56 -1.53 -3.83 3.04
CA ALA A 56 -2.67 -3.31 3.79
C ALA A 56 -2.42 -1.85 4.18
N VAL A 57 -3.37 -0.97 3.87
CA VAL A 57 -3.30 0.46 4.18
C VAL A 57 -4.57 0.95 4.87
N VAL A 58 -4.41 2.02 5.64
CA VAL A 58 -5.52 2.77 6.24
C VAL A 58 -5.42 4.24 5.84
N PRO A 59 -6.55 4.94 5.62
CA PRO A 59 -6.53 6.37 5.43
C PRO A 59 -6.03 7.08 6.70
N VAL A 60 -5.44 8.26 6.51
CA VAL A 60 -4.98 9.14 7.57
C VAL A 60 -5.86 10.38 7.59
N ASP A 61 -6.31 10.78 8.78
CA ASP A 61 -7.12 11.98 8.94
C ASP A 61 -6.27 13.25 8.81
N LYS A 62 -6.95 14.41 8.77
CA LYS A 62 -6.30 15.72 8.68
C LYS A 62 -5.33 16.05 9.83
N ASN A 63 -5.35 15.28 10.92
CA ASN A 63 -4.49 15.45 12.09
C ASN A 63 -3.33 14.44 12.10
N GLY A 64 -3.15 13.65 11.04
CA GLY A 64 -2.11 12.62 10.97
C GLY A 64 -2.47 11.31 11.72
N LYS A 65 -3.74 11.15 12.13
CA LYS A 65 -4.18 9.94 12.83
C LYS A 65 -4.73 8.92 11.83
N ALA A 66 -4.22 7.70 11.91
CA ALA A 66 -4.74 6.58 11.13
C ALA A 66 -6.20 6.26 11.51
N ASP A 67 -7.04 6.13 10.50
CA ASP A 67 -8.45 5.78 10.59
C ASP A 67 -8.62 4.30 10.22
N TYR A 68 -8.91 3.47 11.22
CA TYR A 68 -9.05 2.02 11.06
C TYR A 68 -10.49 1.58 10.77
N SER A 69 -11.42 2.51 10.56
CA SER A 69 -12.80 2.18 10.17
C SER A 69 -12.87 1.53 8.79
N GLU A 70 -11.88 1.80 7.94
CA GLU A 70 -11.71 1.21 6.62
C GLU A 70 -10.27 0.72 6.45
N VAL A 71 -10.11 -0.53 6.02
CA VAL A 71 -8.81 -1.11 5.67
C VAL A 71 -8.85 -1.54 4.22
N VAL A 72 -7.92 -1.02 3.42
CA VAL A 72 -7.77 -1.41 2.01
C VAL A 72 -6.63 -2.40 1.90
N ILE A 73 -6.90 -3.56 1.32
CA ILE A 73 -5.89 -4.58 1.04
C ILE A 73 -5.74 -4.69 -0.47
N ALA A 74 -4.57 -4.33 -0.98
CA ALA A 74 -4.21 -4.51 -2.37
C ALA A 74 -3.30 -5.72 -2.52
N TYR A 75 -3.56 -6.48 -3.58
CA TYR A 75 -2.76 -7.62 -3.98
C TYR A 75 -2.25 -7.34 -5.39
N ALA A 76 -0.96 -7.57 -5.61
CA ALA A 76 -0.39 -7.73 -6.93
C ALA A 76 0.10 -9.18 -7.07
N GLY A 77 -0.02 -9.68 -8.29
CA GLY A 77 0.73 -10.84 -8.72
C GLY A 77 1.74 -10.37 -9.75
N THR A 78 2.99 -10.80 -9.58
CA THR A 78 3.97 -11.22 -10.57
C THR A 78 5.38 -10.96 -10.03
N ASN A 79 6.15 -12.03 -9.85
CA ASN A 79 7.51 -12.22 -10.37
C ASN A 79 7.78 -13.73 -10.41
#